data_AF-A0A0Y9PZT7-F1
#
_entry.id   AF-A0A0Y9PZT7-F1
#
_cell.length_a   1.000
_cell.length_b   1.000
_cell.length_c   1.000
_cell.angle_alpha   90.00
_cell.angle_beta   90.00
_cell.angle_gamma   90.00
#
_symmetry.space_group_name_H-M   'P 1'
#
loop_
_entity.id
_entity.type
_entity.pdbx_description
1 polymer ?
#
loop_
_entity_poly.entity_id
_entity_poly.type
_entity_poly.pdbx_seq_one_letter_code
_entity_poly.pdbx_strand_id
1 'polypeptide(L)'
;MYNEIDANKPTCKKYLEKAKEFVAKYNELNNVSDITEDSPYYKLLSRLSNDYNNFKNYWSALVNKLIIVLSILVAIPICWGISYKYSLFGFRKKCKKIKKKINIRLEE
;
A
#
# COMPACT_ATOMS: atom_id res chain seq x y z
N MET A 1 -13.54 20.77 -24.90
CA MET A 1 -14.20 21.18 -23.64
C MET A 1 -13.20 21.63 -22.55
N TYR A 2 -11.98 22.07 -22.89
CA TYR A 2 -11.00 22.59 -21.91
C TYR A 2 -10.43 23.96 -22.30
N ASN A 3 -10.94 24.59 -23.36
CA ASN A 3 -10.29 25.74 -23.98
C ASN A 3 -10.72 27.11 -23.38
N GLU A 4 -11.48 27.12 -22.29
CA GLU A 4 -12.06 28.35 -21.68
C GLU A 4 -11.64 28.58 -20.21
N ILE A 5 -10.59 27.91 -19.73
CA ILE A 5 -10.11 28.09 -18.36
C ILE A 5 -8.98 29.12 -18.36
N ASP A 6 -9.33 30.40 -18.29
CA ASP A 6 -8.36 31.44 -17.95
C ASP A 6 -8.01 31.32 -16.45
N ALA A 7 -6.81 30.81 -16.17
CA ALA A 7 -6.31 30.57 -14.82
C ALA A 7 -6.22 31.84 -13.97
N ASN A 8 -6.30 33.04 -14.58
CA ASN A 8 -6.05 34.30 -13.90
C ASN A 8 -7.31 34.96 -13.29
N LYS A 9 -8.52 34.45 -13.57
CA LYS A 9 -9.75 34.98 -12.95
C LYS A 9 -10.82 33.89 -12.78
N PRO A 10 -10.80 33.12 -11.68
CA PRO A 10 -11.82 32.13 -11.40
C PRO A 10 -13.15 32.85 -11.09
N THR A 11 -13.97 33.07 -12.13
CA THR A 11 -15.33 33.55 -11.95
C THR A 11 -16.17 32.38 -11.46
N CYS A 12 -16.06 32.09 -10.15
CA CYS A 12 -16.69 30.97 -9.46
C CYS A 12 -18.20 30.85 -9.75
N LYS A 13 -18.88 32.00 -9.98
CA LYS A 13 -20.29 32.04 -10.42
C LYS A 13 -20.54 31.35 -11.77
N LYS A 14 -19.68 31.55 -12.78
CA LYS A 14 -19.83 30.92 -14.11
C LYS A 14 -19.65 29.41 -14.02
N TYR A 15 -18.71 28.95 -13.20
CA TYR A 15 -18.50 27.53 -12.96
C TYR A 15 -19.67 26.89 -12.25
N LEU A 16 -20.19 27.55 -11.22
CA LEU A 16 -21.35 27.09 -10.48
C LEU A 16 -22.60 27.02 -11.36
N GLU A 17 -22.77 27.95 -12.29
CA GLU A 17 -23.86 27.95 -13.28
C GLU A 17 -23.70 26.81 -14.30
N LYS A 18 -22.51 26.68 -14.92
CA LYS A 18 -22.21 25.55 -15.83
C LYS A 18 -22.34 24.19 -15.14
N ALA A 19 -21.91 24.08 -13.88
CA ALA A 19 -22.05 22.85 -13.10
C ALA A 19 -23.52 22.53 -12.80
N LYS A 20 -24.33 23.54 -12.47
CA LYS A 20 -25.79 23.37 -12.30
C LYS A 20 -26.48 22.94 -13.58
N GLU A 21 -26.14 23.55 -14.72
CA GLU A 21 -26.65 23.15 -16.04
C GLU A 21 -26.27 21.71 -16.40
N PHE A 22 -25.03 21.31 -16.12
CA PHE A 22 -24.57 19.96 -16.34
C PHE A 22 -25.36 18.95 -15.48
N VAL A 23 -25.52 19.23 -14.18
CA VAL A 23 -26.30 18.38 -13.27
C VAL A 23 -27.76 18.29 -13.72
N ALA A 24 -28.36 19.40 -14.17
CA ALA A 24 -29.72 19.41 -14.68
C ALA A 24 -29.88 18.52 -15.92
N LYS A 25 -29.00 18.66 -16.93
CA LYS A 25 -28.99 17.80 -18.12
C LYS A 25 -28.74 16.33 -17.79
N TYR A 26 -27.84 16.05 -16.86
CA TYR A 26 -27.56 14.69 -16.43
C TYR A 26 -28.77 14.04 -15.75
N ASN A 27 -29.47 14.77 -14.88
CA ASN A 27 -30.68 14.28 -14.21
C ASN A 27 -31.83 14.05 -15.20
N GLU A 28 -31.99 14.91 -16.21
CA GLU A 28 -32.97 14.71 -17.28
C GLU A 28 -32.68 13.44 -18.08
N LEU A 29 -31.41 13.20 -18.44
CA LEU A 29 -30.99 11.97 -19.13
C LEU A 29 -31.08 10.71 -18.24
N ASN A 30 -30.85 10.83 -16.94
CA ASN A 30 -31.03 9.74 -15.98
C ASN A 30 -32.49 9.35 -15.79
N ASN A 31 -33.44 10.27 -15.98
CA ASN A 31 -34.87 9.97 -15.92
C ASN A 31 -35.41 9.32 -17.21
N VAL A 32 -34.69 9.45 -18.33
CA VAL A 32 -35.05 8.84 -19.62
C VAL A 32 -34.35 7.49 -19.82
N SER A 33 -33.20 7.29 -19.19
CA SER A 33 -32.51 6.00 -19.24
C SER A 33 -33.06 5.08 -18.15
N ASP A 34 -34.02 4.25 -18.54
CA ASP A 34 -34.15 2.94 -17.92
C ASP A 34 -32.81 2.24 -18.17
N ILE A 35 -31.89 2.29 -17.20
CA ILE A 35 -30.65 1.53 -17.21
C ILE A 35 -31.01 0.07 -16.88
N THR A 36 -31.89 -0.51 -17.69
CA THR A 36 -32.15 -1.94 -17.68
C THR A 36 -30.82 -2.63 -17.97
N GLU A 37 -30.57 -3.77 -17.35
CA GLU A 37 -29.29 -4.50 -17.42
C GLU A 37 -28.82 -4.79 -18.87
N ASP A 38 -29.77 -4.78 -19.81
CA ASP A 38 -29.58 -4.97 -21.25
C ASP A 38 -29.10 -3.72 -22.02
N SER A 39 -29.04 -2.56 -21.36
CA SER A 39 -28.59 -1.31 -21.97
C SER A 39 -27.13 -1.43 -22.45
N PRO A 40 -26.81 -0.98 -23.69
CA PRO A 40 -25.44 -0.97 -24.18
C PRO A 40 -24.50 -0.13 -23.29
N TYR A 41 -25.03 0.87 -22.58
CA TYR A 41 -24.27 1.68 -21.63
C TYR A 41 -23.92 0.90 -20.36
N TYR A 42 -24.87 0.16 -19.77
CA TYR A 42 -24.62 -0.67 -18.58
C TYR A 42 -23.56 -1.73 -18.88
N LYS A 43 -23.62 -2.36 -20.05
CA LYS A 43 -22.63 -3.35 -20.49
C LYS A 43 -21.21 -2.78 -20.62
N LEU A 44 -21.06 -1.54 -21.06
CA LEU A 44 -19.77 -0.86 -21.11
C LEU A 44 -19.28 -0.51 -19.71
N LEU A 45 -20.16 0.01 -18.86
CA LEU A 45 -19.85 0.37 -17.48
C LEU A 45 -19.44 -0.85 -16.65
N SER A 46 -20.15 -1.96 -16.79
CA SER A 46 -19.87 -3.21 -16.07
C SER A 46 -18.55 -3.84 -16.51
N ARG A 47 -18.22 -3.80 -17.81
CA ARG A 47 -16.88 -4.19 -18.30
C ARG A 47 -15.77 -3.35 -17.70
N LEU A 48 -15.91 -2.02 -17.72
CA LEU A 48 -14.92 -1.10 -17.14
C LEU A 48 -14.77 -1.32 -15.63
N SER A 49 -15.88 -1.52 -14.92
CA SER A 49 -15.88 -1.82 -13.49
C SER A 49 -15.17 -3.13 -13.19
N ASN A 50 -15.39 -4.16 -14.02
CA ASN A 50 -14.75 -5.46 -13.86
C ASN A 50 -13.24 -5.38 -14.12
N ASP A 51 -12.82 -4.69 -15.19
CA ASP A 51 -11.41 -4.49 -15.51
C ASP A 51 -10.68 -3.72 -14.40
N TYR A 52 -11.33 -2.71 -13.80
CA TYR A 52 -10.78 -2.00 -12.65
C TYR A 52 -10.60 -2.90 -11.43
N ASN A 53 -11.59 -3.74 -11.12
CA ASN A 53 -11.49 -4.68 -9.99
C ASN A 53 -10.38 -5.71 -10.22
N ASN A 54 -10.23 -6.22 -11.44
CA ASN A 54 -9.14 -7.12 -11.81
C ASN A 54 -7.77 -6.45 -11.65
N PHE A 55 -7.64 -5.21 -12.12
CA PHE A 55 -6.43 -4.41 -11.92
C PHE A 55 -6.12 -4.23 -10.43
N LYS A 56 -7.10 -3.83 -9.62
CA LYS A 56 -6.95 -3.66 -8.18
C LYS A 56 -6.48 -4.95 -7.49
N ASN A 57 -7.07 -6.09 -7.86
CA ASN A 57 -6.70 -7.39 -7.30
C ASN A 57 -5.27 -7.79 -7.67
N TYR A 58 -4.86 -7.58 -8.93
CA TYR A 58 -3.50 -7.82 -9.37
C TYR A 58 -2.48 -6.98 -8.59
N TRP A 59 -2.75 -5.69 -8.42
CA TRP A 59 -1.90 -4.80 -7.62
C TRP A 59 -1.86 -5.21 -6.16
N SER A 60 -2.99 -5.60 -5.57
CA SER A 60 -3.03 -6.08 -4.19
C SER A 60 -2.18 -7.33 -3.99
N ALA A 61 -2.18 -8.26 -4.94
CA ALA A 61 -1.34 -9.47 -4.88
C ALA A 61 0.16 -9.12 -4.95
N LEU A 62 0.51 -8.18 -5.82
CA LEU A 62 1.89 -7.71 -5.98
C LEU A 62 2.39 -6.98 -4.72
N VAL A 63 1.56 -6.10 -4.15
CA VAL A 63 1.86 -5.41 -2.89
C VAL A 63 2.01 -6.40 -1.74
N ASN A 64 1.12 -7.40 -1.61
CA ASN A 64 1.24 -8.43 -0.57
C ASN A 64 2.56 -9.22 -0.70
N LYS A 65 2.97 -9.55 -1.93
CA LYS A 65 4.25 -10.24 -2.18
C LYS A 65 5.45 -9.38 -1.77
N LEU A 66 5.43 -8.07 -2.07
CA LEU A 66 6.49 -7.14 -1.66
C LEU A 66 6.58 -6.97 -0.14
N ILE A 67 5.42 -6.91 0.55
CA ILE A 67 5.36 -6.81 2.01
C ILE A 67 6.01 -8.03 2.67
N ILE A 68 5.77 -9.24 2.15
CA ILE A 68 6.41 -10.47 2.65
C ILE A 68 7.93 -10.39 2.50
N VAL A 69 8.43 -9.97 1.33
CA VAL A 69 9.87 -9.82 1.08
C VAL A 69 10.50 -8.81 2.05
N LEU A 70 9.85 -7.65 2.24
CA LEU A 70 10.34 -6.62 3.15
C LEU A 70 10.35 -7.09 4.61
N SER A 71 9.34 -7.86 5.01
CA SER A 71 9.25 -8.43 6.36
C SER A 71 10.42 -9.37 6.65
N ILE A 72 10.80 -10.21 5.68
CA ILE A 72 11.94 -11.13 5.82
C ILE A 72 13.26 -10.36 5.92
N LEU A 73 13.44 -9.30 5.12
CA LEU A 73 14.65 -8.46 5.17
C LEU A 73 14.86 -7.81 6.54
N VAL A 74 13.78 -7.46 7.24
CA VAL A 74 13.85 -6.91 8.61
C VAL A 74 14.03 -8.02 9.65
N ALA A 75 13.41 -9.18 9.47
CA ALA A 75 13.45 -10.28 10.44
C ALA A 75 14.85 -10.92 10.57
N ILE A 76 15.56 -11.13 9.46
CA ILE A 76 16.89 -11.77 9.43
C ILE A 76 17.92 -11.08 10.36
N PRO A 77 18.17 -9.76 10.26
CA PRO A 77 19.16 -9.10 11.11
C PRO A 77 18.77 -9.09 12.59
N ILE A 78 17.48 -9.03 12.92
CA ILE A 78 16.99 -9.12 14.30
C ILE A 78 17.30 -10.50 14.87
N CYS A 79 16.96 -11.56 14.13
CA CYS A 79 17.24 -12.94 14.52
C CYS A 79 18.75 -13.20 14.69
N TRP A 80 19.58 -12.70 13.77
CA TRP A 80 21.03 -12.83 13.89
C TRP A 80 21.59 -12.03 15.06
N GLY A 81 21.12 -10.80 15.29
CA GLY A 81 21.57 -9.96 16.40
C GLY A 81 21.31 -10.61 17.75
N ILE A 82 20.11 -11.17 17.93
CA ILE A 82 19.74 -11.88 19.16
C ILE A 82 20.60 -13.15 19.31
N SER A 83 20.68 -13.98 18.27
CA SER A 83 21.48 -15.22 18.27
C SER A 83 22.95 -14.95 18.58
N TYR A 84 23.55 -13.95 17.94
CA TYR A 84 24.92 -13.51 18.16
C TYR A 84 25.15 -13.08 19.62
N LYS A 85 24.23 -12.29 20.19
CA LYS A 85 24.32 -11.85 21.59
C LYS A 85 24.28 -13.03 22.58
N TYR A 86 23.40 -14.01 22.35
CA TYR A 86 23.32 -15.22 23.18
C TYR A 86 24.58 -16.08 23.06
N SER A 87 25.12 -16.25 21.86
CA SER A 87 26.36 -17.00 21.63
C SER A 87 27.58 -16.36 22.31
N LEU A 88 27.72 -15.03 22.18
CA LEU A 88 28.80 -14.26 22.80
C LEU A 88 28.75 -14.31 24.33
N PHE A 89 27.55 -14.27 24.91
CA PHE A 89 27.36 -14.39 26.36
C PHE A 89 27.80 -15.77 26.88
N GLY A 90 27.48 -16.84 26.14
CA GLY A 90 27.95 -18.19 26.44
C GLY A 90 29.48 -18.29 26.44
N PHE A 91 30.13 -17.67 25.45
CA PHE A 91 31.59 -17.65 25.33
C PHE A 91 32.26 -16.91 26.49
N ARG A 92 31.75 -15.74 26.88
CA ARG A 92 32.28 -14.97 28.02
C ARG A 92 32.24 -15.78 29.33
N LYS A 93 31.19 -16.57 29.54
CA LYS A 93 31.06 -17.44 30.72
C LYS A 93 32.09 -18.57 30.72
N LYS A 94 32.36 -19.18 29.56
CA LYS A 94 33.42 -20.20 29.41
C LYS A 94 34.82 -19.61 29.63
N CYS A 95 35.13 -18.44 29.07
CA CYS A 95 36.41 -17.75 29.29
C CYS A 95 36.66 -17.42 30.77
N LYS A 96 35.64 -16.91 31.50
CA LYS A 96 35.76 -16.65 32.95
C LYS A 96 36.08 -17.92 33.75
N LYS A 97 35.43 -19.05 33.43
CA LYS A 97 35.73 -20.35 34.08
C LYS A 97 37.16 -20.81 33.82
N ILE A 98 37.64 -20.70 32.59
CA ILE A 98 39.01 -21.07 32.22
C ILE A 98 40.02 -20.18 32.94
N LYS A 99 39.80 -18.86 32.97
CA LYS A 99 40.68 -17.91 33.68
C LYS A 99 40.79 -18.22 35.18
N LYS A 100 39.67 -18.55 35.84
CA LYS A 100 39.68 -18.98 37.26
C LYS A 100 40.49 -20.26 37.47
N LYS A 101 40.36 -21.25 36.59
CA LYS A 101 41.14 -22.51 36.65
C LYS A 101 42.63 -22.34 36.40
N ILE A 102 43.04 -21.31 35.65
CA ILE A 102 44.46 -21.00 35.41
C ILE A 102 45.06 -20.31 36.65
N ASN A 103 44.36 -19.34 37.24
CA ASN A 103 44.85 -18.64 38.44
C ASN A 103 45.08 -19.58 39.62
N ILE A 104 44.15 -20.51 39.89
CA ILE A 104 44.28 -21.47 40.99
C ILE A 104 45.52 -22.37 40.81
N ARG A 105 45.84 -22.77 39.58
CA ARG A 105 47.03 -23.61 39.27
C ARG A 105 48.36 -22.85 39.27
N LEU A 106 48.34 -21.53 39.39
CA LEU A 106 49.54 -20.69 39.52
C LEU A 106 49.84 -20.34 40.99
N GLU A 107 48.91 -20.63 41.90
CA GLU A 107 48.98 -20.32 43.33
C GLU A 107 49.25 -21.58 44.20
N GLU A 108 49.29 -22.77 43.58
CA GLU A 108 49.79 -24.05 44.11
C GLU A 108 51.25 -24.26 43.71
#